data_AF-A0A699XBJ1-F1
#
_entry.id   AF-A0A699XBJ1-F1
#
_cell.length_a   1.000
_cell.length_b   1.000
_cell.length_c   1.000
_cell.angle_alpha   90.00
_cell.angle_beta   90.00
_cell.angle_gamma   90.00
#
_symmetry.space_group_name_H-M   'P 1'
#
loop_
_entity.id
_entity.type
_entity.pdbx_description
1 polymer ?
#
loop_
_entity_poly.entity_id
_entity_poly.type
_entity_poly.pdbx_seq_one_letter_code
_entity_poly.pdbx_strand_id
1 'polypeptide(L)'
;GGDLKRELRVFCYTDARYLTDADDLKSQTGYVFVLNGGAVEWKITKQSNFVTSSAEAEYIAAFDAFKEAVWVRKFIYGHGVVPTIEEPISMYCDNTGAIA
;
A
#
# COMPACT_ATOMS: atom_id res chain seq x y z
N GLY A 1 -25.96 -10.07 -23.64
CA GLY A 1 -25.86 -10.65 -22.29
C GLY A 1 -24.42 -10.60 -21.86
N GLY A 2 -24.12 -9.87 -20.80
CA GLY A 2 -22.76 -9.58 -20.35
C GLY A 2 -22.81 -8.26 -19.58
N ASP A 3 -23.13 -8.35 -18.30
CA ASP A 3 -23.24 -7.23 -17.38
C ASP A 3 -21.84 -6.62 -17.18
N LEU A 4 -21.53 -5.54 -17.90
CA LEU A 4 -20.23 -4.88 -17.91
C LEU A 4 -20.14 -3.80 -16.83
N LYS A 5 -20.67 -4.07 -15.63
CA LYS A 5 -20.19 -3.34 -14.45
C LYS A 5 -18.81 -3.90 -14.13
N ARG A 6 -17.78 -3.38 -14.81
CA ARG A 6 -16.39 -3.57 -14.37
C ARG A 6 -16.31 -3.02 -12.96
N GLU A 7 -16.31 -3.93 -12.01
CA GLU A 7 -16.20 -3.64 -10.61
C GLU A 7 -14.82 -2.99 -10.39
N LEU A 8 -14.80 -1.69 -10.12
CA LEU A 8 -13.59 -0.89 -10.02
C LEU A 8 -12.92 -1.21 -8.69
N ARG A 9 -11.89 -2.08 -8.72
CA ARG A 9 -11.17 -2.54 -7.54
C ARG A 9 -9.84 -1.83 -7.40
N VAL A 10 -9.53 -1.46 -6.15
CA VAL A 10 -8.23 -0.91 -5.74
C VAL A 10 -7.41 -2.02 -5.10
N PHE A 11 -6.19 -2.17 -5.56
CA PHE A 11 -5.17 -3.04 -4.96
C PHE A 11 -4.04 -2.18 -4.41
N CYS A 12 -3.41 -2.64 -3.35
CA CYS A 12 -2.23 -2.01 -2.79
C CYS A 12 -1.11 -3.03 -2.64
N TYR A 13 0.09 -2.67 -3.06
CA TYR A 13 1.29 -3.47 -2.93
C TYR A 13 2.29 -2.70 -2.09
N THR A 14 2.92 -3.37 -1.14
CA THR A 14 3.88 -2.78 -0.20
C THR A 14 5.17 -3.58 -0.21
N ASP A 15 6.29 -2.90 -0.01
CA ASP A 15 7.63 -3.48 0.06
C ASP A 15 8.48 -2.62 1.01
N ALA A 16 9.45 -3.22 1.68
CA ALA A 16 10.42 -2.51 2.47
C ALA A 16 11.83 -3.04 2.23
N ARG A 17 12.76 -2.11 2.01
CA ARG A 17 14.18 -2.46 1.90
C ARG A 17 14.91 -2.21 3.20
N TYR A 18 15.26 -3.29 3.88
CA TYR A 18 15.94 -3.29 5.18
C TYR A 18 17.39 -2.77 5.10
N LEU A 19 17.76 -1.90 6.05
CA LEU A 19 19.11 -1.31 6.21
C LEU A 19 19.75 -0.82 4.91
N THR A 20 19.00 -0.11 4.08
CA THR A 20 19.47 0.31 2.75
C THR A 20 20.19 1.64 2.72
N ASP A 21 20.00 2.48 3.73
CA ASP A 21 20.70 3.74 3.84
C ASP A 21 22.11 3.55 4.42
N ALA A 22 23.15 3.96 3.70
CA ALA A 22 24.54 3.76 4.13
C ALA A 22 24.96 4.70 5.28
N ASP A 23 24.27 5.83 5.45
CA ASP A 23 24.67 6.85 6.42
C ASP A 23 24.10 6.54 7.82
N ASP A 24 22.85 6.09 7.90
CA ASP A 24 22.17 5.83 9.17
C ASP A 24 21.51 4.46 9.30
N LEU A 25 21.73 3.57 8.32
CA LEU A 25 21.20 2.20 8.28
C LEU A 25 19.67 2.15 8.36
N LYS A 26 18.97 3.22 8.02
CA LYS A 26 17.51 3.18 8.00
C LYS A 26 16.99 2.44 6.77
N SER A 27 15.85 1.78 6.97
CA SER A 27 15.14 1.08 5.91
C SER A 27 14.37 2.05 5.02
N GLN A 28 13.94 1.57 3.86
CA GLN A 28 13.05 2.29 2.95
C GLN A 28 11.69 1.62 2.91
N THR A 29 10.62 2.41 2.88
CA THR A 29 9.24 1.99 2.65
C THR A 29 8.87 2.29 1.21
N GLY A 30 8.23 1.33 0.53
CA GLY A 30 7.59 1.48 -0.77
C GLY A 30 6.14 1.00 -0.74
N TYR A 31 5.24 1.72 -1.41
CA TYR A 31 3.93 1.18 -1.75
C TYR A 31 3.37 1.79 -3.04
N VAL A 32 2.44 1.08 -3.66
CA VAL A 32 1.67 1.53 -4.83
C VAL A 32 0.21 1.07 -4.75
N PHE A 33 -0.70 1.99 -5.02
CA PHE A 33 -2.12 1.72 -5.23
C PHE A 33 -2.41 1.64 -6.72
N VAL A 34 -3.10 0.58 -7.12
CA VAL A 34 -3.47 0.28 -8.50
C VAL A 34 -4.99 0.22 -8.60
N LEU A 35 -5.57 1.04 -9.49
CA LEU A 35 -6.98 1.03 -9.84
C LEU A 35 -7.14 0.54 -11.28
N ASN A 36 -7.81 -0.60 -11.46
CA ASN A 36 -8.08 -1.18 -12.79
C ASN A 36 -6.83 -1.30 -13.70
N GLY A 37 -5.69 -1.68 -13.11
CA GLY A 37 -4.40 -1.87 -13.81
C GLY A 37 -3.54 -0.61 -13.95
N GLY A 38 -4.03 0.57 -13.57
CA GLY A 38 -3.24 1.81 -13.55
C GLY A 38 -2.81 2.20 -12.13
N ALA A 39 -1.56 2.63 -11.95
CA ALA A 39 -1.11 3.21 -10.69
C ALA A 39 -1.78 4.58 -10.46
N VAL A 40 -2.36 4.80 -9.28
CA VAL A 40 -3.08 6.03 -8.91
C VAL A 40 -2.42 6.80 -7.78
N GLU A 41 -1.68 6.12 -6.92
CA GLU A 41 -0.96 6.69 -5.77
C GLU A 41 0.24 5.80 -5.49
N TRP A 42 1.41 6.37 -5.19
CA TRP A 42 2.58 5.60 -4.77
C TRP A 42 3.51 6.45 -3.91
N LYS A 43 4.33 5.79 -3.11
CA LYS A 43 5.36 6.44 -2.30
C LYS A 43 6.59 5.55 -2.20
N ILE A 44 7.73 6.20 -2.20
CA ILE A 44 8.99 5.63 -1.71
C ILE A 44 9.56 6.63 -0.71
N THR A 45 9.86 6.18 0.50
CA THR A 45 10.38 7.05 1.56
C THR A 45 11.38 6.32 2.43
N LYS A 46 12.38 7.04 2.94
CA LYS A 46 13.20 6.58 4.05
C LYS A 46 12.33 6.47 5.31
N GLN A 47 12.47 5.38 6.06
CA GLN A 47 11.77 5.21 7.34
C GLN A 47 12.38 6.16 8.37
N SER A 48 11.56 6.72 9.26
CA SER A 48 12.04 7.60 10.32
C SER A 48 12.77 6.82 11.42
N ASN A 49 12.29 5.61 11.68
CA ASN A 49 12.72 4.76 12.78
C ASN A 49 13.81 3.80 12.30
N PHE A 50 14.77 3.52 13.17
CA PHE A 50 15.65 2.37 13.00
C PHE A 50 14.86 1.11 13.38
N VAL A 51 14.94 0.08 12.54
CA VAL A 51 14.29 -1.22 12.74
C VAL A 51 15.35 -2.30 12.81
N THR A 52 15.06 -3.38 13.53
CA THR A 52 16.02 -4.44 13.82
C THR A 52 15.80 -5.70 12.98
N SER A 53 14.73 -5.73 12.19
CA SER A 53 14.43 -6.83 11.28
C SER A 53 13.75 -6.34 9.99
N SER A 54 13.83 -7.16 8.93
CA SER A 54 13.08 -6.92 7.70
C SER A 54 11.56 -7.00 7.91
N ALA A 55 11.09 -7.85 8.83
CA ALA A 55 9.67 -7.95 9.16
C ALA A 55 9.12 -6.64 9.77
N GLU A 56 9.89 -6.01 10.68
CA GLU A 56 9.52 -4.69 11.22
C GLU A 56 9.54 -3.61 10.15
N ALA A 57 10.51 -3.64 9.22
CA ALA A 57 10.57 -2.71 8.10
C ALA A 57 9.32 -2.84 7.21
N GLU A 58 8.94 -4.07 6.87
CA GLU A 58 7.74 -4.39 6.09
C GLU A 58 6.46 -3.99 6.80
N TYR A 59 6.37 -4.24 8.11
CA TYR A 59 5.24 -3.79 8.92
C TYR A 59 5.07 -2.27 8.88
N ILE A 60 6.16 -1.51 8.97
CA ILE A 60 6.11 -0.05 8.83
C ILE A 60 5.63 0.35 7.43
N ALA A 61 6.08 -0.33 6.38
CA ALA A 61 5.64 -0.06 5.01
C ALA A 61 4.14 -0.35 4.83
N ALA A 62 3.67 -1.50 5.32
CA ALA A 62 2.26 -1.88 5.31
C ALA A 62 1.38 -0.93 6.13
N PHE A 63 1.86 -0.49 7.30
CA PHE A 63 1.15 0.48 8.14
C PHE A 63 1.06 1.87 7.48
N ASP A 64 2.14 2.32 6.83
CA ASP A 64 2.14 3.55 6.04
C ASP A 64 1.13 3.48 4.88
N ALA A 65 1.15 2.38 4.13
CA ALA A 65 0.18 2.16 3.06
C ALA A 65 -1.26 2.08 3.60
N PHE A 66 -1.50 1.44 4.73
CA PHE A 66 -2.83 1.36 5.34
C PHE A 66 -3.43 2.74 5.64
N LYS A 67 -2.62 3.65 6.20
CA LYS A 67 -3.07 5.03 6.46
C LYS A 67 -3.52 5.72 5.18
N GLU A 68 -2.78 5.54 4.10
CA GLU A 68 -3.14 6.09 2.79
C GLU A 68 -4.32 5.38 2.14
N ALA A 69 -4.48 4.08 2.37
CA ALA A 69 -5.63 3.33 1.88
C ALA A 69 -6.95 3.92 2.39
N VAL A 70 -6.97 4.39 3.65
CA VAL A 70 -8.11 5.11 4.22
C VAL A 70 -8.38 6.42 3.48
N TRP A 71 -7.33 7.16 3.12
CA TRP A 71 -7.46 8.40 2.35
C TRP A 71 -7.92 8.14 0.91
N VAL A 72 -7.28 7.22 0.19
CA VAL A 72 -7.64 6.78 -1.17
C VAL A 72 -9.10 6.33 -1.22
N ARG A 73 -9.56 5.59 -0.20
CA ARG A 73 -10.96 5.20 -0.06
C ARG A 73 -11.85 6.45 -0.01
N LYS A 74 -11.62 7.35 0.95
CA LYS A 74 -12.43 8.58 1.08
C LYS A 74 -12.42 9.43 -0.20
N PHE A 75 -11.28 9.54 -0.87
CA PHE A 75 -11.10 10.29 -2.11
C PHE A 75 -11.98 9.73 -3.24
N ILE A 76 -11.92 8.41 -3.46
CA ILE A 76 -12.71 7.72 -4.48
C ILE A 76 -14.21 7.80 -4.18
N TYR A 77 -14.60 7.61 -2.92
CA TYR A 77 -15.99 7.72 -2.49
C TYR A 77 -16.53 9.13 -2.78
N GLY A 78 -15.78 10.16 -2.39
CA GLY A 78 -16.18 11.56 -2.55
C GLY A 78 -16.33 12.01 -4.00
N HIS A 79 -15.58 11.41 -4.93
CA HIS A 79 -15.67 11.73 -6.35
C HIS A 79 -16.75 10.94 -7.12
N GLY A 80 -17.43 9.98 -6.48
CA GLY A 80 -18.53 9.21 -7.11
C GLY A 80 -18.11 8.36 -8.31
N VAL A 81 -16.80 8.16 -8.53
CA VAL A 81 -16.23 7.51 -9.73
C VAL A 81 -16.39 5.99 -9.67
N VAL A 82 -16.64 5.43 -8.48
CA VAL A 82 -16.63 3.98 -8.23
C VAL A 82 -17.72 3.58 -7.24
N PRO A 83 -18.77 2.85 -7.66
CA PRO A 83 -19.77 2.28 -6.74
C PRO A 83 -19.20 1.15 -5.85
N THR A 84 -18.04 0.59 -6.19
CA THR A 84 -17.42 -0.62 -5.62
C THR A 84 -16.75 -0.44 -4.25
N ILE A 85 -16.69 0.78 -3.73
CA ILE A 85 -15.93 1.12 -2.54
C ILE A 85 -16.47 0.55 -1.20
N GLU A 86 -17.56 -0.22 -1.26
CA GLU A 86 -18.02 -0.99 -0.10
C GLU A 86 -17.02 -2.09 0.29
N GLU A 87 -16.29 -2.67 -0.67
CA GLU A 87 -15.30 -3.72 -0.39
C GLU A 87 -14.00 -3.16 0.24
N PRO A 88 -13.36 -3.91 1.16
CA PRO A 88 -12.02 -3.57 1.67
C PRO A 88 -10.96 -3.55 0.56
N ILE A 89 -9.99 -2.64 0.66
CA ILE A 89 -8.82 -2.62 -0.23
C ILE A 89 -7.91 -3.80 0.13
N SER A 90 -7.60 -4.63 -0.86
CA SER A 90 -6.65 -5.74 -0.69
C SER A 90 -5.22 -5.19 -0.69
N MET A 91 -4.48 -5.44 0.40
CA MET A 91 -3.06 -5.11 0.54
C MET A 91 -2.21 -6.38 0.42
N TYR A 92 -1.14 -6.31 -0.35
CA TYR A 92 -0.18 -7.39 -0.55
C TYR A 92 1.21 -6.94 -0.09
N CYS A 93 1.85 -7.77 0.74
CA CYS A 93 3.24 -7.67 1.19
C CYS A 93 3.88 -9.03 0.93
N ASP A 94 5.15 -9.06 0.53
CA ASP A 94 5.88 -10.29 0.19
C ASP A 94 6.48 -10.98 1.43
N ASN A 95 6.52 -10.30 2.58
CA ASN A 95 7.06 -10.84 3.82
C ASN A 95 5.98 -11.45 4.72
N THR A 96 5.91 -12.78 4.74
CA THR A 96 5.00 -13.53 5.62
C THR A 96 5.15 -13.21 7.10
N GLY A 97 6.36 -12.81 7.54
CA GLY A 97 6.62 -12.38 8.91
C GLY A 97 5.98 -11.04 9.28
N ALA A 98 5.67 -10.19 8.30
CA ALA A 98 4.92 -8.95 8.51
C ALA A 98 3.39 -9.16 8.48
N ILE A 99 2.94 -10.31 7.98
CA ILE A 99 1.53 -10.71 7.90
C ILE A 99 1.08 -11.50 9.17
N ALA A 100 2.05 -12.02 9.93
CA ALA A 100 1.86 -12.98 11.03
C ALA A 100 1.17 -12.41 12.29
#